data_AF-A0A846Q4N8-F1
#
_entry.id   AF-A0A846Q4N8-F1
#
_cell.length_a   1.000
_cell.length_b   1.000
_cell.length_c   1.000
_cell.angle_alpha   90.00
_cell.angle_beta   90.00
_cell.angle_gamma   90.00
#
_symmetry.space_group_name_H-M   'P 1'
#
loop_
_entity.id
_entity.type
_entity.pdbx_description
1 polymer ?
#
loop_
_entity_poly.entity_id
_entity_poly.type
_entity_poly.pdbx_seq_one_letter_code
_entity_poly.pdbx_strand_id
1 'polypeptide(L)'
;MDKTLKNKIEEKFQETLSNKEEIQKLLQALSNIDDSKSFVLGVVVGRIYNSFYYQSKRILDREPTSEEFNEFMEYVKSRKSEFEKLW
;
A
#
# COMPACT_ATOMS: atom_id res chain seq x y z
N MET A 1 -5.83 2.07 -15.22
CA MET A 1 -6.51 2.10 -13.93
C MET A 1 -7.67 3.06 -14.05
N ASP A 2 -8.87 2.55 -13.79
CA ASP A 2 -10.05 3.41 -13.67
C ASP A 2 -9.83 4.58 -12.69
N LYS A 3 -10.39 5.75 -13.01
CA LYS A 3 -10.19 6.98 -12.24
C LYS A 3 -10.74 6.87 -10.81
N THR A 4 -11.90 6.24 -10.64
CA THR A 4 -12.53 6.03 -9.33
C THR A 4 -11.68 5.09 -8.49
N LEU A 5 -11.21 3.99 -9.09
CA LEU A 5 -10.28 3.08 -8.44
C LEU A 5 -9.00 3.80 -8.01
N LYS A 6 -8.37 4.56 -8.90
CA LYS A 6 -7.14 5.31 -8.61
C LYS A 6 -7.31 6.26 -7.43
N ASN A 7 -8.41 7.03 -7.38
CA ASN A 7 -8.71 7.91 -6.26
C ASN A 7 -8.88 7.12 -4.95
N LYS A 8 -9.54 5.96 -4.99
CA LYS A 8 -9.71 5.12 -3.80
C LYS A 8 -8.38 4.55 -3.30
N ILE A 9 -7.48 4.19 -4.21
CA ILE A 9 -6.13 3.74 -3.84
C ILE A 9 -5.32 4.87 -3.23
N GLU A 10 -5.44 6.10 -3.74
CA GLU A 10 -4.83 7.27 -3.11
C GLU A 10 -5.33 7.47 -1.67
N GLU A 11 -6.64 7.39 -1.43
CA GLU A 11 -7.19 7.45 -0.07
C GLU A 11 -6.59 6.36 0.84
N LYS A 12 -6.55 5.11 0.36
CA LYS A 12 -5.97 3.99 1.14
C LYS A 12 -4.48 4.13 1.38
N PHE A 13 -3.77 4.73 0.44
CA PHE A 13 -2.36 5.06 0.60
C PHE A 13 -2.16 6.08 1.73
N GLN A 14 -2.90 7.19 1.70
CA GLN A 14 -2.80 8.23 2.74
C GLN A 14 -3.25 7.71 4.12
N GLU A 15 -4.31 6.90 4.19
CA GLU A 15 -4.71 6.21 5.43
C GLU A 15 -3.59 5.30 5.97
N THR A 16 -2.88 4.60 5.08
CA THR A 16 -1.78 3.71 5.50
C THR A 16 -0.62 4.51 6.07
N LEU A 17 -0.29 5.67 5.48
CA LEU A 17 0.76 6.56 5.99
C LEU A 17 0.35 7.25 7.30
N SER A 18 -0.92 7.62 7.46
CA SER A 18 -1.40 8.21 8.73
C SER A 18 -1.33 7.22 9.89
N ASN A 19 -1.47 5.92 9.61
CA ASN A 19 -1.43 4.86 10.61
C ASN A 19 -0.01 4.37 10.94
N LYS A 20 1.03 5.20 10.71
CA LYS A 20 2.44 4.85 10.97
C LYS A 20 2.68 4.34 12.40
N GLU A 21 1.96 4.87 13.39
CA GLU A 21 2.12 4.49 14.80
C GLU A 21 1.70 3.02 15.05
N GLU A 22 0.67 2.52 14.36
CA GLU A 22 0.27 1.11 14.44
C GLU A 22 1.37 0.20 13.87
N ILE A 23 1.98 0.62 12.76
CA ILE A 23 3.06 -0.12 12.10
C ILE A 23 4.32 -0.12 12.99
N GLN A 24 4.62 1.00 13.67
CA GLN A 24 5.70 1.08 14.65
C GLN A 24 5.46 0.16 15.85
N LYS A 25 4.23 0.08 16.37
CA LYS A 25 3.89 -0.88 17.44
C LYS A 25 4.06 -2.33 16.99
N LEU A 26 3.68 -2.65 15.75
CA LEU A 26 3.87 -3.98 15.17
C LEU A 26 5.36 -4.31 15.05
N LEU A 27 6.18 -3.38 14.56
CA LEU A 27 7.64 -3.50 14.50
C LEU A 27 8.22 -3.76 15.89
N GLN A 28 7.80 -2.98 16.90
CA GLN A 28 8.30 -3.15 18.26
C GLN A 28 7.95 -4.53 18.82
N ALA A 29 6.71 -5.01 18.59
CA ALA A 29 6.25 -6.32 19.05
C ALA A 29 7.01 -7.50 18.40
N LEU A 30 7.52 -7.32 17.18
CA LEU A 30 8.23 -8.35 16.40
C LEU A 30 9.73 -8.06 16.23
N SER A 31 10.26 -7.09 16.98
CA SER A 31 11.65 -6.61 16.84
C SER A 31 12.70 -7.68 17.16
N ASN A 32 12.34 -8.72 17.92
CA ASN A 32 13.19 -9.88 18.16
C ASN A 32 13.27 -10.86 16.96
N ILE A 33 12.41 -10.69 15.96
CA ILE A 33 12.37 -11.47 14.72
C ILE A 33 12.96 -10.67 13.56
N ASP A 34 12.46 -9.44 13.34
CA ASP A 34 12.93 -8.54 12.27
C ASP A 34 12.59 -7.09 12.64
N ASP A 35 13.62 -6.25 12.77
CA ASP A 35 13.50 -4.82 13.05
C ASP A 35 13.84 -3.95 11.83
N SER A 36 13.93 -4.56 10.64
CA SER A 36 14.38 -3.88 9.42
C SER A 36 13.33 -2.95 8.81
N LYS A 37 13.82 -1.96 8.05
CA LYS A 37 12.98 -1.12 7.18
C LYS A 37 12.22 -1.94 6.13
N SER A 38 12.77 -3.07 5.72
CA SER A 38 12.14 -3.98 4.76
C SER A 38 10.86 -4.59 5.32
N PHE A 39 10.83 -4.92 6.62
CA PHE A 39 9.61 -5.39 7.29
C PHE A 39 8.51 -4.32 7.25
N VAL A 40 8.84 -3.08 7.66
CA VAL A 40 7.91 -1.94 7.63
C VAL A 40 7.38 -1.69 6.22
N LEU A 41 8.28 -1.68 5.23
CA LEU A 41 7.91 -1.48 3.83
C LEU A 41 7.01 -2.61 3.32
N GLY A 42 7.30 -3.86 3.68
CA GLY A 42 6.47 -5.02 3.33
C GLY A 42 5.04 -4.92 3.87
N VAL A 43 4.87 -4.49 5.12
CA VAL A 43 3.55 -4.26 5.72
C VAL A 43 2.78 -3.18 4.94
N VAL A 44 3.42 -2.05 4.67
CA VAL A 44 2.77 -0.92 3.97
C VAL A 44 2.41 -1.29 2.52
N VAL A 45 3.36 -1.80 1.75
CA VAL A 45 3.13 -2.21 0.35
C VAL A 45 2.09 -3.33 0.28
N GLY A 46 2.12 -4.28 1.22
CA GLY A 46 1.12 -5.34 1.32
C GLY A 46 -0.30 -4.81 1.54
N ARG A 47 -0.49 -3.82 2.42
CA ARG A 47 -1.81 -3.18 2.64
C ARG A 47 -2.32 -2.47 1.38
N ILE A 48 -1.44 -1.77 0.68
CA ILE A 48 -1.79 -1.04 -0.55
C ILE A 48 -2.11 -2.03 -1.69
N TYR A 49 -1.30 -3.08 -1.86
CA TYR A 49 -1.53 -4.15 -2.82
C TYR A 49 -2.88 -4.85 -2.58
N ASN A 50 -3.16 -5.22 -1.32
CA ASN A 50 -4.44 -5.84 -0.96
C ASN A 50 -5.61 -4.89 -1.23
N SER A 51 -5.44 -3.60 -0.94
CA SER A 51 -6.43 -2.57 -1.26
C SER A 51 -6.69 -2.45 -2.75
N PHE A 52 -5.65 -2.52 -3.59
CA PHE A 52 -5.79 -2.50 -5.05
C PHE A 52 -6.71 -3.60 -5.56
N TYR A 53 -6.44 -4.86 -5.21
CA TYR A 53 -7.27 -5.98 -5.65
C TYR A 53 -8.68 -5.91 -5.06
N TYR A 54 -8.80 -5.61 -3.76
CA TYR A 54 -10.11 -5.54 -3.10
C TYR A 54 -10.99 -4.42 -3.68
N GLN A 55 -10.44 -3.22 -3.88
CA GLN A 55 -11.19 -2.10 -4.44
C GLN A 55 -11.47 -2.31 -5.93
N SER A 56 -10.61 -2.99 -6.68
CA SER A 56 -10.90 -3.37 -8.07
C SER A 56 -12.16 -4.22 -8.14
N LYS A 57 -12.25 -5.29 -7.33
CA LYS A 57 -13.46 -6.11 -7.25
C LYS A 57 -14.67 -5.31 -6.80
N ARG A 58 -14.53 -4.50 -5.75
CA ARG A 58 -15.66 -3.76 -5.16
C ARG A 58 -16.22 -2.67 -6.07
N ILE A 59 -15.37 -1.95 -6.80
CA ILE A 59 -15.75 -0.77 -7.60
C ILE A 59 -16.07 -1.18 -9.04
N LEU A 60 -15.31 -2.11 -9.60
CA LEU A 60 -15.39 -2.48 -11.01
C LEU A 60 -16.06 -3.84 -11.24
N ASP A 61 -16.40 -4.57 -10.18
CA ASP A 61 -17.01 -5.91 -10.22
C ASP A 61 -16.18 -6.96 -10.98
N ARG A 62 -14.85 -6.80 -10.95
CA ARG A 62 -13.89 -7.73 -11.59
C ARG A 62 -12.50 -7.63 -10.96
N GLU A 63 -11.65 -8.59 -11.28
CA GLU A 63 -10.22 -8.49 -11.02
C GLU A 63 -9.59 -7.36 -11.86
N PRO A 64 -8.48 -6.76 -11.38
CA PRO A 64 -7.71 -5.82 -12.18
C PRO A 64 -7.12 -6.51 -13.41
N THR A 65 -7.04 -5.79 -14.53
CA THR A 65 -6.35 -6.29 -15.72
C THR A 65 -4.82 -6.18 -15.55
N SER A 66 -4.06 -6.85 -16.41
CA SER A 66 -2.60 -6.71 -16.42
C SER A 66 -2.14 -5.27 -16.69
N GLU A 67 -2.87 -4.53 -17.51
CA GLU A 67 -2.59 -3.11 -17.78
C GLU A 67 -2.83 -2.25 -16.53
N GLU A 68 -3.94 -2.47 -15.83
CA GLU A 68 -4.23 -1.77 -14.57
C GLU A 68 -3.22 -2.12 -13.48
N PHE A 69 -2.73 -3.36 -13.44
CA PHE A 69 -1.66 -3.75 -12.53
C PHE A 69 -0.35 -3.01 -12.85
N ASN A 70 0.02 -2.88 -14.12
CA ASN A 70 1.21 -2.11 -14.51
C ASN A 70 1.08 -0.64 -14.12
N GLU A 71 -0.08 -0.03 -14.34
CA GLU A 71 -0.35 1.34 -13.89
C GLU A 71 -0.29 1.47 -12.37
N PHE A 72 -0.78 0.48 -11.63
CA PHE A 72 -0.64 0.42 -10.18
C PHE A 72 0.84 0.36 -9.75
N MET A 73 1.66 -0.43 -10.45
CA MET A 73 3.10 -0.50 -10.17
C MET A 73 3.81 0.83 -10.42
N GLU A 74 3.48 1.52 -11.51
CA GLU A 74 4.02 2.86 -11.77
C GLU A 74 3.54 3.88 -10.72
N TYR A 75 2.28 3.78 -10.28
CA TYR A 75 1.77 4.57 -9.15
C TYR A 75 2.60 4.34 -7.88
N VAL A 76 2.83 3.08 -7.48
CA VAL A 76 3.62 2.76 -6.27
C VAL A 76 5.06 3.28 -6.40
N LYS A 77 5.70 3.11 -7.56
CA LYS A 77 7.05 3.63 -7.82
C LYS A 77 7.12 5.15 -7.68
N SER A 78 6.11 5.87 -8.19
CA SER A 78 6.04 7.33 -8.13
C SER A 78 6.00 7.88 -6.69
N ARG A 79 5.55 7.05 -5.74
CA ARG A 79 5.39 7.37 -4.32
C ARG A 79 6.59 7.00 -3.45
N LYS A 80 7.72 6.58 -4.05
CA LYS A 80 8.89 6.08 -3.31
C LYS A 80 9.36 7.00 -2.18
N SER A 81 9.43 8.31 -2.43
CA SER A 81 9.87 9.31 -1.44
C SER A 81 8.91 9.47 -0.25
N GLU A 82 7.65 9.04 -0.37
CA GLU A 82 6.69 9.04 0.74
C GLU A 82 6.89 7.83 1.65
N PHE A 83 7.25 6.68 1.09
CA PHE A 83 7.63 5.51 1.89
C PHE A 83 8.89 5.78 2.72
N GLU A 84 9.83 6.58 2.22
CA GLU A 84 11.04 6.95 2.96
C GLU A 84 10.76 7.74 4.25
N LYS A 85 9.56 8.30 4.40
CA LYS A 85 9.11 9.06 5.59
C LYS A 85 8.50 8.17 6.68
N LEU A 86 8.44 6.85 6.47
CA LEU A 86 7.86 5.91 7.42
C LEU A 86 8.76 5.63 8.64
N TRP A 87 10.03 6.03 8.57
CA TRP A 87 11.04 5.82 9.61
C TRP A 87 11.81 7.11 9.91
#